data_AF-S9RPJ1-F1
#
_entry.id   AF-S9RPJ1-F1
#
_cell.length_a   1.000
_cell.length_b   1.000
_cell.length_c   1.000
_cell.angle_alpha   90.00
_cell.angle_beta   90.00
_cell.angle_gamma   90.00
#
_symmetry.space_group_name_H-M   'P 1'
#
loop_
_entity.id
_entity.type
_entity.pdbx_description
1 polymer ?
#
loop_
_entity_poly.entity_id
_entity_poly.type
_entity_poly.pdbx_seq_one_letter_code
_entity_poly.pdbx_strand_id
1 'polypeptide(L)' 'MATVVHAAPGAGARRDALRDMLPETAGVSALDDDLVVARILSVDSFVLRGHLVAVLQHLSGAALPRPWMI' A
#
# COMPACT_ATOMS: atom_id res chain seq x y z
N MET A 1 8.74 7.15 5.99
CA MET A 1 8.06 7.24 4.69
C MET A 1 8.21 5.91 3.96
N ALA A 2 7.19 5.47 3.22
CA ALA A 2 7.29 4.37 2.26
C ALA A 2 6.65 4.78 0.92
N THR A 3 7.16 4.22 -0.19
CA THR A 3 6.49 4.27 -1.49
C THR A 3 6.22 2.83 -1.92
N VAL A 4 4.97 2.55 -2.31
CA VAL A 4 4.54 1.25 -2.82
C VAL A 4 4.21 1.43 -4.29
N VAL A 5 4.76 0.55 -5.11
CA VAL A 5 4.47 0.48 -6.54
C VAL A 5 3.93 -0.92 -6.82
N HIS A 6 2.74 -0.99 -7.39
CA HIS A 6 2.15 -2.25 -7.82
C HIS A 6 1.86 -2.17 -9.31
N ALA A 7 2.63 -2.95 -10.07
CA ALA A 7 2.53 -3.09 -11.51
C ALA A 7 2.00 -4.49 -11.82
N ALA A 8 0.74 -4.57 -12.25
CA ALA A 8 0.06 -5.81 -12.60
C ALA A 8 -1.17 -5.50 -13.45
N PRO A 9 -1.62 -6.42 -14.32
CA PRO A 9 -2.85 -6.22 -15.08
C PRO A 9 -4.04 -5.85 -14.19
N GLY A 10 -4.69 -4.72 -14.48
CA GLY A 10 -5.84 -4.21 -13.75
C GLY A 10 -5.51 -3.60 -12.36
N ALA A 11 -4.24 -3.32 -12.05
CA ALA A 11 -3.85 -2.75 -10.77
C ALA A 11 -4.51 -1.37 -10.49
N GLY A 12 -4.78 -0.58 -11.54
CA GLY A 12 -5.46 0.72 -11.42
C GLY A 12 -6.83 0.63 -10.75
N ALA A 13 -7.55 -0.48 -10.97
CA ALA A 13 -8.85 -0.74 -10.34
C ALA A 13 -8.79 -0.88 -8.81
N ARG A 14 -7.59 -1.09 -8.24
CA ARG A 14 -7.38 -1.19 -6.79
C ARG A 14 -7.26 0.17 -6.09
N ARG A 15 -7.24 1.29 -6.82
CA ARG A 15 -7.01 2.63 -6.28
C ARG A 15 -7.98 3.00 -5.16
N ASP A 16 -9.28 2.78 -5.35
CA ASP A 16 -10.29 3.18 -4.35
C ASP A 16 -10.23 2.29 -3.10
N ALA A 17 -10.06 0.98 -3.26
CA ALA A 17 -9.84 0.08 -2.12
C ALA A 17 -8.58 0.46 -1.32
N LEU A 18 -7.48 0.79 -2.01
CA LEU A 18 -6.27 1.30 -1.34
C LEU A 18 -6.51 2.64 -0.66
N ARG A 19 -7.29 3.54 -1.26
CA ARG A 19 -7.61 4.84 -0.67
C ARG A 19 -8.35 4.67 0.66
N ASP A 20 -9.29 3.74 0.74
CA ASP A 20 -10.08 3.48 1.95
C ASP A 20 -9.24 2.87 3.10
N MET A 21 -8.14 2.19 2.76
CA MET A 21 -7.23 1.57 3.75
C MET A 21 -6.15 2.53 4.26
N LEU A 22 -5.87 3.61 3.53
CA LEU A 22 -4.74 4.49 3.78
C LEU A 22 -5.09 5.60 4.79
N PRO A 23 -4.14 6.02 5.65
CA PRO A 23 -4.34 7.16 6.52
C PRO A 23 -4.44 8.46 5.71
N GLU A 24 -4.99 9.51 6.31
CA GLU A 24 -5.09 10.85 5.70
C GLU A 24 -3.72 11.40 5.27
N THR A 25 -2.64 10.99 5.95
CA THR A 25 -1.25 11.36 5.63
C THR A 25 -0.66 10.60 4.44
N ALA A 26 -1.47 9.80 3.72
CA ALA A 26 -1.03 9.01 2.58
C ALA A 26 -1.78 9.37 1.28
N GLY A 27 -1.10 9.15 0.17
CA GLY A 27 -1.63 9.32 -1.17
C GLY A 27 -1.60 8.01 -1.94
N VAL A 28 -2.60 7.78 -2.80
CA VAL A 28 -2.61 6.73 -3.82
C VAL A 28 -3.20 7.27 -5.12
N SER A 29 -2.55 6.92 -6.23
CA SER A 29 -2.95 7.27 -7.60
C SER A 29 -2.77 6.05 -8.50
N ALA A 30 -3.77 5.79 -9.35
CA ALA A 30 -3.58 4.96 -10.53
C ALA A 30 -2.95 5.84 -11.62
N LEU A 31 -1.79 5.44 -12.14
CA LEU A 31 -1.12 6.17 -13.23
C LEU A 31 -1.66 5.70 -14.59
N ASP A 32 -2.03 4.43 -14.68
CA ASP A 32 -2.74 3.79 -15.79
C ASP A 32 -3.56 2.59 -15.25
N ASP A 33 -4.14 1.79 -16.14
CA ASP A 33 -4.97 0.62 -15.78
C ASP A 33 -4.16 -0.48 -15.06
N ASP A 34 -2.85 -0.53 -15.24
CA ASP A 34 -1.95 -1.59 -14.78
C ASP A 34 -0.92 -1.13 -13.74
N LEU A 35 -0.94 0.14 -13.35
CA LEU A 35 0.02 0.73 -12.43
C LEU A 35 -0.65 1.61 -11.38
N VAL A 36 -0.50 1.22 -10.11
CA VAL A 36 -0.89 2.04 -8.96
C VAL A 36 0.31 2.36 -8.07
N VAL A 37 0.39 3.61 -7.63
CA VAL A 37 1.47 4.12 -6.77
C VAL A 37 0.86 4.72 -5.51
N ALA A 38 1.36 4.29 -4.35
CA ALA A 38 1.00 4.86 -3.05
C ALA A 38 2.23 5.41 -2.33
N ARG A 39 2.04 6.50 -1.58
CA ARG A 39 3.04 7.09 -0.70
C ARG A 39 2.46 7.26 0.69
N ILE A 40 3.17 6.73 1.69
CA ILE A 40 2.73 6.72 3.09
C ILE A 40 3.72 7.52 3.92
N LEU A 41 3.23 8.56 4.57
CA LEU A 41 3.94 9.32 5.59
C LEU A 41 3.39 8.99 6.96
N SER A 42 4.29 8.83 7.93
CA SER A 42 3.94 8.52 9.31
C SER A 42 4.99 9.09 10.24
N VAL A 43 4.63 9.25 11.51
CA VAL A 43 5.46 9.85 12.56
C VAL A 43 6.73 9.03 12.84
N ASP A 44 6.65 7.71 12.70
CA ASP A 44 7.76 6.80 12.91
C ASP A 44 7.60 5.49 12.10
N SER A 45 8.60 4.61 12.22
CA SER A 45 8.64 3.32 11.52
C SER A 45 7.70 2.26 12.12
N PHE A 46 7.21 2.44 13.34
CA PHE A 46 6.26 1.51 13.97
C PHE A 46 4.87 1.76 13.41
N VAL A 47 4.40 3.01 13.42
CA VAL A 47 3.10 3.41 12.84
C VAL A 47 3.12 3.22 11.32
N LEU A 48 4.23 3.53 10.63
CA LEU A 48 4.38 3.26 9.20
C LEU A 48 4.18 1.78 8.86
N ARG A 49 4.75 0.85 9.65
CA ARG A 49 4.62 -0.59 9.42
C ARG A 49 3.18 -1.06 9.55
N GLY A 50 2.41 -0.53 10.50
CA GLY A 50 0.99 -0.84 10.65
C GLY A 50 0.20 -0.60 9.35
N HIS A 51 0.38 0.57 8.73
CA HIS A 51 -0.27 0.89 7.45
C HIS A 51 0.31 0.09 6.28
N LEU A 52 1.64 -0.03 6.21
CA LEU A 52 2.32 -0.68 5.09
C LEU A 52 2.01 -2.18 5.02
N VAL A 53 1.97 -2.88 6.15
CA VAL A 53 1.68 -4.32 6.20
C VAL A 53 0.27 -4.61 5.67
N ALA A 54 -0.74 -3.83 6.08
CA ALA A 54 -2.10 -4.00 5.60
C ALA A 54 -2.19 -3.83 4.07
N VAL A 55 -1.53 -2.80 3.52
CA VAL A 55 -1.47 -2.57 2.07
C VAL A 55 -0.79 -3.73 1.35
N LEU A 56 0.36 -4.20 1.85
CA LEU A 56 1.10 -5.30 1.22
C LEU A 56 0.34 -6.63 1.28
N GLN A 57 -0.36 -6.93 2.38
CA GLN A 57 -1.22 -8.12 2.49
C GLN A 57 -2.37 -8.06 1.47
N HIS A 58 -3.05 -6.91 1.36
CA HIS A 58 -4.12 -6.72 0.38
C HIS A 58 -3.62 -6.89 -1.07
N LEU A 59 -2.47 -6.29 -1.40
CA LEU A 59 -1.93 -6.35 -2.75
C LEU A 59 -1.42 -7.74 -3.14
N SER A 60 -0.72 -8.43 -2.22
CA SER A 60 -0.19 -9.77 -2.44
C SER A 60 -1.24 -10.88 -2.36
N GLY A 61 -2.38 -10.63 -1.73
CA GLY A 61 -3.41 -11.64 -1.48
C GLY A 61 -2.95 -12.74 -0.52
N ALA A 62 -1.88 -12.51 0.25
CA ALA A 62 -1.26 -13.49 1.12
C ALA A 62 -0.80 -12.88 2.45
N ALA A 63 -0.64 -13.74 3.45
CA ALA A 63 0.06 -13.34 4.66
C ALA A 63 1.53 -13.02 4.34
N LEU A 64 2.04 -11.91 4.89
CA LEU A 64 3.45 -11.56 4.73
C LEU A 64 4.35 -12.48 5.57
N PRO A 65 5.60 -12.70 5.15
CA PRO A 65 6.58 -13.44 5.95
C PRO A 65 6.82 -12.79 7.32
N ARG A 66 7.12 -13.59 8.35
CA ARG A 66 7.37 -13.12 9.72
C ARG A 66 8.34 -11.94 9.85
N PRO A 67 9.45 -11.83 9.07
CA PRO A 67 10.33 -10.66 9.13
C PRO A 67 9.65 -9.30 8.89
N TRP A 68 8.47 -9.27 8.28
CA TRP A 68 7.69 -8.06 8.06
C TRP A 68 6.74 -7.73 9.21
N MET A 69 6.55 -8.66 10.14
CA MET A 69 5.57 -8.59 11.23
C MET A 69 6.22 -8.52 12.62
N ILE A 70 7.56 -8.62 12.71
CA ILE A 70 8.34 -8.55 13.95
C ILE A 70 8.97 -7.17 14.19
#